data_AF-A0A450XCF5-F1
#
_entry.id   AF-A0A450XCF5-F1
#
_cell.length_a   1.000
_cell.length_b   1.000
_cell.length_c   1.000
_cell.angle_alpha   90.00
_cell.angle_beta   90.00
_cell.angle_gamma   90.00
#
_symmetry.space_group_name_H-M   'P 1'
#
loop_
_entity.id
_entity.type
_entity.pdbx_description
1 polymer ?
#
loop_
_entity_poly.entity_id
_entity_poly.type
_entity_poly.pdbx_seq_one_letter_code
_entity_poly.pdbx_strand_id
1 'polypeptide(L)'
;MARECDLSQAQADEALAMMRTFYNGYRFSRRSEEHVYNPTLVLYFLKAFQRDCQYPDRMLDSNLAMDRGKMHYISRLSEGPRLIFNALSETEPVAIFELADRFGVEDMRYAPKGA
;
A
#
# COMPACT_ATOMS: atom_id res chain seq x y z
N MET A 1 4.86 21.50 -15.22
CA MET A 1 3.89 21.15 -14.15
C MET A 1 3.53 22.34 -13.28
N ALA A 2 4.28 22.70 -12.22
CA ALA A 2 3.86 23.80 -11.32
C ALA A 2 3.63 25.15 -12.03
N ARG A 3 4.51 25.51 -12.98
CA ARG A 3 4.36 26.73 -13.80
C ARG A 3 3.31 26.63 -14.91
N GLU A 4 2.97 25.43 -15.37
CA GLU A 4 1.98 25.22 -16.46
C GLU A 4 0.55 25.27 -15.91
N CYS A 5 0.37 24.84 -14.67
CA CYS A 5 -0.90 24.88 -13.95
C CYS A 5 -1.01 26.07 -12.97
N ASP A 6 -0.05 27.01 -13.03
CA ASP A 6 0.03 28.20 -12.18
C ASP A 6 -0.16 27.89 -10.67
N LEU A 7 0.43 26.78 -10.22
CA LEU A 7 0.29 26.30 -8.86
C LEU A 7 1.13 27.14 -7.90
N SER A 8 0.52 27.51 -6.78
CA SER A 8 1.25 27.99 -5.62
C SER A 8 2.13 26.87 -5.05
N GLN A 9 3.15 27.25 -4.27
CA GLN A 9 4.00 26.24 -3.62
C GLN A 9 3.20 25.30 -2.70
N ALA A 10 2.22 25.83 -1.98
CA ALA A 10 1.36 25.03 -1.12
C ALA A 10 0.61 23.92 -1.90
N GLN A 11 0.11 24.23 -3.11
CA GLN A 11 -0.58 23.25 -3.95
C GLN A 11 0.38 22.18 -4.52
N ALA A 12 1.62 22.58 -4.83
CA ALA A 12 2.65 21.64 -5.27
C ALA A 12 3.07 20.70 -4.13
N ASP A 13 3.23 21.23 -2.92
CA ASP A 13 3.52 20.45 -1.71
C ASP A 13 2.37 19.51 -1.36
N GLU A 14 1.11 19.95 -1.51
CA GLU A 14 -0.08 19.11 -1.32
C GLU A 14 -0.12 17.95 -2.33
N ALA A 15 0.14 18.22 -3.61
CA ALA A 15 0.20 17.19 -4.64
C ALA A 15 1.30 16.15 -4.35
N LEU A 16 2.47 16.61 -3.88
CA LEU A 16 3.57 15.73 -3.48
C LEU A 16 3.21 14.90 -2.24
N ALA A 17 2.59 15.51 -1.24
CA ALA A 17 2.11 14.82 -0.05
C ALA A 17 1.07 13.74 -0.41
N MET A 18 0.15 14.06 -1.33
CA MET A 18 -0.84 13.12 -1.86
C MET A 18 -0.16 11.93 -2.54
N MET A 19 0.79 12.17 -3.45
CA MET A 19 1.56 11.06 -4.06
C MET A 19 2.33 10.25 -3.02
N ARG A 20 2.90 10.89 -1.99
CA ARG A 20 3.64 10.19 -0.94
C ARG A 20 2.74 9.26 -0.15
N THR A 21 1.57 9.74 0.26
CA THR A 21 0.59 8.94 1.01
C THR A 21 0.12 7.72 0.22
N PHE A 22 -0.15 7.88 -1.08
CA PHE A 22 -0.76 6.81 -1.88
C PHE A 22 0.27 5.88 -2.55
N TYR A 23 1.47 6.38 -2.87
CA TYR A 23 2.41 5.67 -3.76
C TYR A 23 3.76 5.35 -3.13
N ASN A 24 4.14 5.92 -1.98
CA ASN A 24 5.45 5.72 -1.34
C ASN A 24 5.42 4.68 -0.20
N GLY A 25 5.10 3.43 -0.53
CA GLY A 25 4.93 2.36 0.46
C GLY A 25 5.77 1.10 0.24
N TYR A 26 6.56 1.01 -0.84
CA TYR A 26 7.29 -0.22 -1.15
C TYR A 26 8.65 -0.25 -0.46
N ARG A 27 8.99 -1.38 0.16
CA ARG A 27 10.30 -1.61 0.78
C ARG A 27 10.81 -3.00 0.42
N PHE A 28 11.87 -3.06 -0.39
CA PHE A 28 12.40 -4.31 -0.94
C PHE A 28 13.52 -4.94 -0.10
N SER A 29 13.97 -4.25 0.96
CA SER A 29 15.02 -4.73 1.85
C SER A 29 14.64 -4.48 3.30
N ARG A 30 14.82 -5.51 4.13
CA ARG A 30 14.68 -5.39 5.59
C ARG A 30 15.74 -4.48 6.23
N ARG A 31 16.83 -4.19 5.50
CA ARG A 31 17.94 -3.33 5.96
C ARG A 31 17.78 -1.87 5.50
N SER A 32 16.73 -1.57 4.75
CA SER A 32 16.44 -0.21 4.28
C SER A 32 15.40 0.43 5.19
N GLU A 33 15.61 1.69 5.53
CA GLU A 33 14.57 2.54 6.11
C GLU A 33 13.83 3.35 5.03
N GLU A 34 14.38 3.38 3.81
CA GLU A 34 13.80 4.13 2.70
C GLU A 34 12.70 3.34 2.01
N HIS A 35 11.59 4.03 1.76
CA HIS A 35 10.49 3.58 0.91
C HIS A 35 10.71 4.03 -0.52
N VAL A 36 10.18 3.24 -1.44
CA VAL A 36 10.24 3.48 -2.88
C VAL A 36 8.84 3.76 -3.39
N TYR A 37 8.71 4.80 -4.21
CA TYR A 37 7.49 5.11 -4.93
C TYR A 37 7.16 4.01 -5.94
N ASN A 38 5.87 3.68 -6.09
CA ASN A 38 5.41 2.91 -7.24
C ASN A 38 5.55 3.76 -8.52
N PRO A 39 6.48 3.45 -9.44
CA PRO A 39 6.76 4.31 -10.58
C PRO A 39 5.56 4.40 -11.54
N THR A 40 4.79 3.33 -11.69
CA THR A 40 3.61 3.31 -12.55
C THR A 40 2.56 4.30 -12.06
N LEU A 41 2.25 4.28 -10.75
CA LEU A 41 1.25 5.16 -10.16
C LEU A 41 1.71 6.63 -10.13
N VAL A 42 3.00 6.87 -9.88
CA VAL A 42 3.58 8.22 -9.97
C VAL A 42 3.46 8.77 -11.40
N LEU A 43 3.87 8.00 -12.41
CA LEU A 43 3.78 8.45 -13.81
C LEU A 43 2.32 8.67 -14.24
N TYR A 44 1.40 7.82 -13.79
CA TYR A 44 -0.03 8.00 -14.00
C TYR A 44 -0.54 9.31 -13.39
N PHE A 45 -0.23 9.57 -12.12
CA PHE A 45 -0.63 10.79 -11.43
C PHE A 45 -0.09 12.03 -12.12
N LEU A 46 1.22 12.07 -12.39
CA LEU A 46 1.86 13.21 -13.03
C LEU A 46 1.27 13.48 -14.42
N LYS A 47 0.99 12.42 -15.19
CA LYS A 47 0.37 12.56 -16.52
C LYS A 47 -1.03 13.16 -16.45
N ALA A 48 -1.88 12.72 -15.52
CA ALA A 48 -3.21 13.28 -15.32
C ALA A 48 -3.13 14.73 -14.82
N PHE A 49 -2.28 14.96 -13.82
CA PHE A 49 -2.09 16.26 -13.20
C PHE A 49 -1.58 17.31 -14.18
N GLN A 50 -0.66 16.96 -15.07
CA GLN A 50 -0.20 17.87 -16.12
C GLN A 50 -1.29 18.23 -17.13
N ARG A 51 -2.16 17.26 -17.47
CA ARG A 51 -3.18 17.45 -18.50
C ARG A 51 -4.35 18.30 -17.99
N ASP A 52 -4.79 18.02 -16.77
CA ASP A 52 -6.07 18.53 -16.26
C ASP A 52 -5.90 19.54 -15.12
N CYS A 53 -4.65 19.78 -14.67
CA CYS A 53 -4.32 20.57 -13.48
C CYS A 53 -5.10 20.15 -12.22
N GLN A 54 -5.48 18.86 -12.18
CA GLN A 54 -6.31 18.23 -11.16
C GLN A 54 -5.79 16.83 -10.89
N TYR A 55 -6.03 16.32 -9.69
CA TYR A 55 -5.69 14.94 -9.36
C TYR A 55 -6.49 13.96 -10.22
N PRO A 56 -5.96 12.77 -10.53
CA PRO A 56 -6.74 11.76 -11.20
C PRO A 56 -7.96 11.35 -10.36
N ASP A 57 -9.13 11.24 -10.98
CA ASP A 57 -10.37 10.79 -10.33
C ASP A 57 -10.22 9.45 -9.60
N ARG A 58 -9.31 8.61 -10.07
CA ARG A 58 -8.96 7.33 -9.45
C ARG A 58 -7.50 7.33 -9.01
N MET A 59 -7.29 7.63 -7.73
CA MET A 59 -5.95 7.61 -7.12
C MET A 59 -5.36 6.19 -7.00
N LEU A 60 -6.16 5.13 -7.08
CA LEU A 60 -5.69 3.75 -6.95
C LEU A 60 -6.03 2.94 -8.19
N ASP A 61 -5.04 2.25 -8.75
CA ASP A 61 -5.26 1.24 -9.80
C ASP A 61 -5.68 -0.08 -9.15
N SER A 62 -6.85 -0.58 -9.50
CA SER A 62 -7.37 -1.87 -8.99
C SER A 62 -6.51 -3.08 -9.38
N ASN A 63 -5.70 -2.97 -10.44
CA ASN A 63 -4.77 -4.02 -10.87
C ASN A 63 -3.49 -4.05 -10.02
N LEU A 64 -3.18 -2.92 -9.37
CA LEU A 64 -2.08 -2.80 -8.41
C LEU A 64 -2.58 -2.81 -6.95
N ALA A 65 -3.90 -2.90 -6.77
CA ALA A 65 -4.49 -3.03 -5.46
C ALA A 65 -4.08 -4.37 -4.84
N MET A 66 -3.95 -4.35 -3.52
CA MET A 66 -3.78 -5.55 -2.71
C MET A 66 -4.82 -6.61 -3.12
N ASP A 67 -4.35 -7.84 -3.26
CA ASP A 67 -5.16 -8.97 -3.69
C ASP A 67 -6.41 -9.13 -2.79
N ARG A 68 -7.56 -8.70 -3.32
CA ARG A 68 -8.85 -8.76 -2.61
C ARG A 68 -9.23 -10.20 -2.27
N GLY A 69 -8.81 -11.16 -3.09
CA GLY A 69 -9.00 -12.58 -2.83
C GLY A 69 -8.26 -13.04 -1.58
N LYS A 70 -7.01 -12.58 -1.40
CA LYS A 70 -6.24 -12.84 -0.17
C LYS A 70 -6.88 -12.19 1.06
N MET A 71 -7.34 -10.94 0.96
CA MET A 71 -8.02 -10.29 2.08
C MET A 71 -9.32 -10.99 2.47
N HIS A 72 -10.11 -11.40 1.48
CA HIS A 72 -11.33 -12.16 1.71
C HIS A 72 -11.05 -13.58 2.25
N TYR A 73 -9.94 -14.21 1.85
CA TYR A 73 -9.49 -15.47 2.45
C TYR A 73 -9.11 -15.28 3.93
N ILE A 74 -8.27 -14.28 4.22
CA ILE A 74 -7.84 -13.96 5.59
C ILE A 74 -9.05 -13.68 6.47
N SER A 75 -10.01 -12.87 6.02
CA SER A 75 -11.18 -12.50 6.82
C SER A 75 -12.08 -13.68 7.22
N ARG A 76 -11.96 -14.83 6.55
CA ARG A 76 -12.69 -16.07 6.88
C ARG A 76 -11.93 -17.00 7.83
N LEU A 77 -10.68 -16.70 8.16
CA LEU A 77 -9.92 -17.44 9.18
C LEU A 77 -10.38 -17.02 10.58
N SER A 78 -10.25 -17.91 11.56
CA SER A 78 -10.73 -17.67 12.94
C SER A 78 -10.19 -16.38 13.56
N GLU A 79 -8.89 -16.11 13.38
CA GLU A 79 -8.22 -14.88 13.88
C GLU A 79 -8.12 -13.77 12.82
N GLY A 80 -8.66 -14.01 11.63
CA GLY A 80 -8.55 -13.14 10.47
C GLY A 80 -9.07 -11.71 10.70
N PRO A 81 -10.33 -11.54 11.16
CA PRO A 81 -10.87 -10.22 11.44
C PRO A 81 -10.06 -9.44 12.48
N ARG A 82 -9.57 -10.12 13.53
CA ARG A 82 -8.73 -9.51 14.57
C ARG A 82 -7.37 -9.08 14.02
N LEU A 83 -6.74 -9.93 13.18
CA LEU A 83 -5.50 -9.58 12.49
C LEU A 83 -5.68 -8.36 11.58
N ILE A 84 -6.77 -8.31 10.81
CA ILE A 84 -7.08 -7.17 9.93
C ILE A 84 -7.28 -5.90 10.77
N PHE A 85 -8.05 -5.99 11.87
CA PHE A 85 -8.26 -4.85 12.75
C PHE A 85 -6.95 -4.32 13.36
N ASN A 86 -6.10 -5.21 13.86
CA ASN A 86 -4.79 -4.84 14.39
C ASN A 86 -3.88 -4.24 13.31
N ALA A 87 -3.89 -4.77 12.08
CA ALA A 87 -3.12 -4.22 10.96
C ALA A 87 -3.59 -2.81 10.55
N LEU A 88 -4.86 -2.49 10.79
CA LEU A 88 -5.43 -1.15 10.55
C LEU A 88 -5.29 -0.22 11.76
N SER A 89 -4.96 -0.76 12.94
CA SER A 89 -4.80 0.03 14.17
C SER A 89 -3.37 0.55 14.29
N GLU A 90 -3.22 1.83 14.61
CA GLU A 90 -1.90 2.43 14.86
C GLU A 90 -1.33 2.08 16.25
N THR A 91 -2.14 1.46 17.13
CA THR A 91 -1.75 1.20 18.53
C THR A 91 -0.98 -0.10 18.73
N GLU A 92 -1.30 -1.15 17.95
CA GLU A 92 -0.67 -2.47 18.04
C GLU A 92 -0.33 -2.98 16.63
N PRO A 93 0.79 -2.51 16.07
CA PRO A 93 1.20 -2.91 14.73
C PRO A 93 1.49 -4.41 14.66
N VAL A 94 1.04 -5.05 13.58
CA VAL A 94 1.30 -6.47 13.32
C VAL A 94 2.78 -6.68 13.03
N ALA A 95 3.46 -7.44 13.88
CA ALA A 95 4.84 -7.84 13.66
C ALA A 95 4.91 -9.10 12.79
N ILE A 96 5.58 -9.01 11.64
CA ILE A 96 5.92 -10.15 10.80
C ILE A 96 7.40 -10.49 11.01
N PHE A 97 7.66 -11.56 11.76
CA PHE A 97 9.03 -11.97 12.09
C PHE A 97 9.73 -12.68 10.92
N GLU A 98 8.98 -13.51 10.19
CA GLU A 98 9.49 -14.29 9.07
C GLU A 98 8.44 -14.42 7.98
N LEU A 99 8.86 -14.24 6.73
CA LEU A 99 8.03 -14.55 5.57
C LEU A 99 8.26 -16.02 5.23
N ALA A 100 7.20 -16.81 5.18
CA ALA A 100 7.30 -18.19 4.76
C ALA A 100 7.76 -18.25 3.29
N ASP A 101 8.86 -18.97 3.03
CA ASP A 101 9.40 -19.17 1.68
C ASP A 101 8.44 -19.97 0.78
N ARG A 102 7.56 -20.78 1.39
CA ARG A 102 6.51 -21.53 0.70
C ARG A 102 5.24 -21.53 1.54
N PHE A 103 4.12 -21.40 0.85
CA PHE A 103 2.79 -21.40 1.44
C PHE A 103 2.00 -22.58 0.87
N GLY A 104 1.97 -23.70 1.61
CA GLY A 104 1.14 -24.86 1.30
C GLY A 104 -0.14 -24.88 2.14
N VAL A 105 -1.26 -25.30 1.53
CA VAL A 105 -2.52 -25.55 2.27
C VAL A 105 -2.34 -26.63 3.33
N GLU A 106 -1.43 -27.57 3.07
CA GLU A 106 -1.03 -28.62 4.02
C GLU A 106 -0.30 -28.04 5.23
N ASP A 107 0.63 -27.11 5.03
CA ASP A 107 1.37 -26.44 6.11
C ASP A 107 0.42 -25.69 7.05
N MET A 108 -0.67 -25.10 6.55
CA MET A 108 -1.70 -24.47 7.39
C MET A 108 -2.50 -25.45 8.25
N ARG A 109 -2.65 -26.71 7.83
CA ARG A 109 -3.33 -27.75 8.63
C ARG A 109 -2.48 -28.23 9.80
N TYR A 110 -1.16 -28.27 9.60
CA TYR A 110 -0.21 -28.79 10.59
C TYR A 110 0.57 -27.70 11.32
N ALA A 111 0.38 -26.42 10.93
CA ALA A 111 0.95 -25.30 11.64
C ALA A 111 0.59 -25.40 13.13
N PRO A 112 1.59 -25.35 14.04
CA PRO A 112 1.31 -25.40 15.46
C PRO A 112 0.38 -24.25 15.80
N LYS A 113 -0.84 -24.58 16.23
CA LYS A 113 -1.73 -23.60 16.85
C LYS A 113 -1.03 -23.21 18.15
N GLY A 114 -0.54 -21.97 18.21
CA GLY A 114 0.41 -21.51 19.21
C GLY A 114 0.05 -21.90 20.64
N ALA A 115 1.11 -22.11 21.44
CA ALA A 115 1.09 -22.06 22.89
C ALA A 115 0.89 -20.63 23.39
#